data_AF-A0A0K2U9F1-F1
#
_entry.id   AF-A0A0K2U9F1-F1
#
_cell.length_a   1.000
_cell.length_b   1.000
_cell.length_c   1.000
_cell.angle_alpha   90.00
_cell.angle_beta   90.00
_cell.angle_gamma   90.00
#
_symmetry.space_group_name_H-M   'P 1'
#
loop_
_entity.id
_entity.type
_entity.pdbx_description
1 polymer ?
#
loop_
_entity_poly.entity_id
_entity_poly.type
_entity_poly.pdbx_seq_one_letter_code
_entity_poly.pdbx_strand_id
1 'polypeptide(L)'
;YLKHNIRISKSEMTFSTRKILREWLKYDYILYGHFSRKHDEYIRDYGVEKINKEVRLLREKNRELIKTCSVKLSSRIFTSTEFRPESDLVYGYYMNESMKNCMHYGRTEPSFVRLIRTKQLAKTFLHSYSHNLLNNS
;
A
#
# COMPACT_ATOMS: atom_id res chain seq x y z
N TYR A 1 -7.85 1.43 -4.23
CA TYR A 1 -6.52 0.85 -3.97
C TYR A 1 -5.63 1.03 -5.18
N LEU A 2 -4.59 1.86 -5.05
CA LEU A 2 -3.57 2.03 -6.06
C LEU A 2 -2.47 1.00 -5.82
N LYS A 3 -1.85 0.51 -6.89
CA LYS A 3 -0.79 -0.48 -6.77
C LYS A 3 0.51 0.25 -6.44
N HIS A 4 0.90 0.24 -5.16
CA HIS A 4 2.18 0.81 -4.73
C HIS A 4 3.35 -0.14 -5.06
N ASN A 5 4.58 0.37 -4.95
CA ASN A 5 5.82 -0.40 -5.15
C ASN A 5 5.98 -1.00 -6.57
N ILE A 6 5.44 -0.34 -7.59
CA ILE A 6 5.66 -0.73 -8.98
C ILE A 6 7.08 -0.33 -9.37
N ARG A 7 7.93 -1.31 -9.68
CA ARG A 7 9.29 -1.05 -10.15
C ARG A 7 9.30 -0.50 -11.58
N ILE A 8 10.19 0.46 -11.84
CA ILE A 8 10.37 1.11 -13.14
C ILE A 8 10.88 0.12 -14.18
N SER A 9 11.85 -0.71 -13.80
CA SER A 9 12.35 -1.80 -14.62
C SER A 9 12.13 -3.14 -13.94
N LYS A 10 11.90 -4.17 -14.75
CA LYS A 10 11.99 -5.55 -14.30
C LYS A 10 13.45 -5.97 -14.37
N SER A 11 13.94 -6.68 -13.37
CA SER A 11 15.24 -7.31 -13.43
C SER A 11 15.19 -8.45 -14.46
N GLU A 12 16.05 -8.41 -15.47
CA GLU A 12 16.27 -9.56 -16.35
C GLU A 12 17.18 -10.55 -15.63
N MET A 13 16.60 -11.68 -15.23
CA MET A 13 17.29 -12.72 -14.48
C MET A 13 17.50 -13.93 -15.37
N THR A 14 18.76 -14.33 -15.56
CA THR A 14 19.10 -15.53 -16.31
C THR A 14 18.60 -16.78 -15.60
N PHE A 15 18.44 -17.87 -16.37
CA PHE A 15 18.04 -19.16 -15.81
C PHE A 15 19.03 -19.68 -14.78
N SER A 16 20.34 -19.53 -15.04
CA SER A 16 21.40 -19.97 -14.12
C SER A 16 21.34 -19.22 -12.79
N THR A 17 21.21 -17.89 -12.82
CA THR A 17 21.06 -17.07 -11.60
C THR A 17 19.81 -17.45 -10.83
N ARG A 18 18.68 -17.70 -11.52
CA ARG A 18 17.44 -18.14 -10.88
C ARG A 18 17.61 -19.49 -10.17
N LYS A 19 18.35 -20.43 -10.75
CA LYS A 19 18.64 -21.73 -10.14
C LYS A 19 19.45 -21.55 -8.85
N ILE A 20 20.52 -20.75 -8.90
CA ILE A 20 21.36 -20.46 -7.71
C ILE A 20 20.53 -19.81 -6.61
N LEU A 21 19.74 -18.78 -6.95
CA LEU A 21 18.88 -18.10 -5.98
C LEU A 21 17.83 -19.03 -5.38
N ARG A 22 17.30 -19.98 -6.15
CA ARG A 22 16.33 -20.96 -5.63
C ARG A 22 16.95 -21.88 -4.59
N GLU A 23 18.20 -22.32 -4.82
CA GLU A 23 18.93 -23.13 -3.83
C GLU A 23 19.24 -22.34 -2.57
N TRP A 24 19.68 -21.08 -2.72
CA TRP A 24 19.98 -20.20 -1.58
C TRP A 24 18.72 -19.89 -0.76
N LEU A 25 17.60 -19.62 -1.43
CA LEU A 25 16.32 -19.26 -0.81
C LEU A 25 15.41 -20.48 -0.59
N LYS A 26 15.96 -21.70 -0.52
CA LYS A 26 15.16 -22.93 -0.46
C LYS A 26 14.10 -22.93 0.64
N TYR A 27 14.43 -22.36 1.81
CA TYR A 27 13.50 -22.27 2.94
C TYR A 27 12.41 -21.22 2.71
N ASP A 28 12.72 -20.10 2.04
CA ASP A 28 11.70 -19.12 1.65
C ASP A 28 10.72 -19.71 0.64
N TYR A 29 11.18 -20.58 -0.27
CA TYR A 29 10.29 -21.32 -1.18
C TYR A 29 9.36 -22.28 -0.43
N ILE A 30 9.86 -22.95 0.61
CA ILE A 30 9.02 -23.82 1.46
C ILE A 30 7.96 -22.98 2.17
N LEU A 31 8.37 -21.85 2.76
CA LEU A 31 7.48 -20.93 3.46
C LEU A 31 6.42 -20.34 2.52
N TYR A 32 6.85 -19.87 1.35
CA TYR A 32 5.96 -19.38 0.31
C TYR A 32 4.95 -20.46 -0.11
N GLY A 33 5.41 -21.69 -0.33
CA GLY A 33 4.55 -22.81 -0.68
C GLY A 33 3.49 -23.09 0.39
N HIS A 34 3.87 -23.05 1.67
CA HIS A 34 2.93 -23.18 2.78
C HIS A 34 1.84 -22.10 2.73
N PHE A 35 2.21 -20.83 2.63
CA PHE A 35 1.25 -19.73 2.62
C PHE A 35 0.42 -19.64 1.35
N SER A 36 0.98 -20.00 0.19
CA SER A 36 0.21 -20.09 -1.06
C SER A 36 -0.91 -21.12 -0.92
N ARG A 37 -0.61 -22.31 -0.40
CA ARG A 37 -1.63 -23.34 -0.16
C ARG A 37 -2.68 -22.88 0.84
N LYS A 38 -2.27 -22.25 1.94
CA LYS A 38 -3.20 -21.67 2.93
C LYS A 38 -4.09 -20.59 2.33
N HIS A 39 -3.53 -19.76 1.45
CA HIS A 39 -4.29 -18.75 0.73
C HIS A 39 -5.37 -19.38 -0.16
N ASP A 40 -5.03 -20.44 -0.89
CA ASP A 40 -5.98 -21.16 -1.74
C ASP A 40 -7.08 -21.85 -0.92
N GLU A 41 -6.74 -22.39 0.25
CA GLU A 41 -7.71 -22.91 1.23
C GLU A 41 -8.70 -21.81 1.64
N TYR A 42 -8.21 -20.64 2.06
CA TYR A 42 -9.08 -19.53 2.45
C TYR A 42 -9.93 -18.99 1.30
N ILE A 43 -9.42 -18.97 0.06
CA ILE A 43 -10.22 -18.61 -1.12
C ILE A 43 -11.38 -19.58 -1.29
N ARG A 44 -11.14 -20.88 -1.13
CA ARG A 44 -12.20 -21.90 -1.24
C ARG A 44 -13.23 -21.76 -0.13
N ASP A 45 -12.78 -21.61 1.11
CA ASP A 45 -13.66 -21.46 2.28
C ASP A 45 -14.52 -20.19 2.20
N TYR A 46 -13.94 -19.10 1.69
CA TYR A 46 -14.66 -17.84 1.46
C TYR A 46 -15.65 -17.90 0.29
N GLY A 47 -15.38 -18.77 -0.69
CA GLY A 47 -16.13 -18.92 -1.93
C GLY A 47 -15.47 -18.22 -3.10
N VAL A 48 -15.04 -19.01 -4.09
CA VAL A 48 -14.33 -18.55 -5.30
C VAL A 48 -15.14 -17.51 -6.09
N GLU A 49 -16.44 -17.74 -6.26
CA GLU A 49 -17.32 -16.80 -6.97
C GLU A 49 -17.48 -15.47 -6.22
N LYS A 50 -17.60 -15.54 -4.89
CA LYS A 50 -17.74 -14.36 -4.03
C LYS A 50 -16.49 -13.50 -4.09
N ILE A 51 -15.30 -14.10 -3.95
CA ILE A 51 -14.04 -13.34 -4.03
C ILE A 51 -13.83 -12.74 -5.42
N ASN A 52 -14.19 -13.46 -6.49
CA ASN A 52 -14.10 -12.93 -7.85
C ASN A 52 -15.02 -11.72 -8.07
N LYS A 53 -16.25 -11.78 -7.54
CA LYS A 53 -17.19 -10.64 -7.57
C LYS A 53 -16.64 -9.44 -6.82
N GLU A 54 -16.08 -9.64 -5.62
CA GLU A 54 -15.51 -8.56 -4.81
C GLU A 54 -14.25 -7.96 -5.43
N VAL A 55 -13.38 -8.79 -6.01
CA VAL A 55 -12.20 -8.33 -6.77
C VAL A 55 -12.63 -7.50 -7.98
N ARG A 56 -13.71 -7.90 -8.66
CA ARG A 56 -14.27 -7.11 -9.77
C ARG A 56 -14.78 -5.76 -9.29
N LEU A 57 -15.57 -5.73 -8.21
CA LEU A 57 -16.09 -4.49 -7.62
C LEU A 57 -14.93 -3.58 -7.18
N LEU A 58 -13.90 -4.14 -6.54
CA LEU A 58 -12.69 -3.41 -6.16
C LEU A 58 -12.00 -2.79 -7.38
N ARG A 59 -11.86 -3.54 -8.48
CA ARG A 59 -11.26 -3.02 -9.73
C ARG A 59 -12.11 -1.92 -10.36
N GLU A 60 -13.43 -2.01 -10.28
CA GLU A 60 -14.34 -0.95 -10.74
C GLU A 60 -14.17 0.33 -9.90
N LYS A 61 -14.16 0.21 -8.57
CA LYS A 61 -13.92 1.35 -7.67
C LYS A 61 -12.52 1.94 -7.80
N ASN A 62 -11.51 1.13 -8.11
CA ASN A 62 -10.17 1.64 -8.40
C ASN A 62 -10.14 2.46 -9.69
N ARG A 63 -10.87 2.05 -10.72
CA ARG A 63 -10.97 2.83 -11.97
C ARG A 63 -11.70 4.15 -11.75
N GLU A 64 -12.78 4.13 -10.98
CA GLU A 64 -13.50 5.34 -10.57
C GLU A 64 -12.56 6.30 -9.82
N LEU A 65 -11.82 5.79 -8.84
CA LEU A 65 -10.83 6.57 -8.08
C LEU A 65 -9.77 7.21 -8.99
N ILE A 66 -9.19 6.45 -9.92
CA ILE A 66 -8.17 6.95 -10.85
C ILE A 66 -8.72 8.11 -11.68
N LYS A 67 -9.95 7.99 -12.18
CA LYS A 67 -10.62 9.03 -12.96
C LYS A 67 -10.91 10.26 -12.12
N THR A 68 -11.56 10.08 -10.96
CA THR A 68 -11.98 11.17 -10.08
C THR A 68 -10.78 11.94 -9.53
N CYS A 69 -9.74 11.23 -9.08
CA CYS A 69 -8.56 11.86 -8.48
C CYS A 69 -7.46 12.22 -9.49
N SER A 70 -7.70 12.02 -10.80
CA SER A 70 -6.75 12.29 -11.88
C SER A 70 -5.36 11.67 -11.63
N VAL A 71 -5.35 10.42 -11.16
CA VAL A 71 -4.14 9.75 -10.69
C VAL A 71 -3.22 9.42 -11.85
N LYS A 72 -1.96 9.85 -11.78
CA LYS A 72 -0.94 9.58 -12.80
C LYS A 72 0.29 8.91 -12.18
N LEU A 73 0.80 7.87 -12.83
CA LEU A 73 2.08 7.24 -12.49
C LEU A 73 3.23 8.10 -13.01
N SER A 74 4.28 8.24 -12.20
CA SER A 74 5.50 8.96 -12.61
C SER A 74 6.74 8.38 -11.96
N SER A 75 7.81 8.32 -12.74
CA SER A 75 9.16 7.98 -12.30
C SER A 75 10.01 9.23 -12.02
N ARG A 76 9.44 10.44 -12.18
CA ARG A 76 10.17 11.70 -11.99
C ARG A 76 10.33 12.05 -10.52
N ILE A 77 11.30 12.93 -10.24
CA ILE A 77 11.56 13.49 -8.92
C ILE A 77 10.29 14.17 -8.39
N PHE A 78 9.79 13.66 -7.27
CA PHE A 78 8.66 14.22 -6.56
C PHE A 78 9.10 15.47 -5.80
N THR A 79 8.41 16.58 -6.03
CA THR A 79 8.63 17.86 -5.31
C THR A 79 8.14 17.79 -3.87
N SER A 80 7.09 17.01 -3.61
CA SER A 80 6.57 16.75 -2.27
C SER A 80 7.09 15.42 -1.72
N THR A 81 7.64 15.46 -0.50
CA THR A 81 8.08 14.28 0.25
C THR A 81 6.92 13.37 0.65
N GLU A 82 5.67 13.84 0.60
CA GLU A 82 4.50 13.06 1.02
C GLU A 82 4.12 11.95 0.02
N PHE A 83 4.46 12.14 -1.26
CA PHE A 83 4.15 11.25 -2.38
C PHE A 83 5.40 10.60 -2.97
N ARG A 84 6.59 11.00 -2.50
CA ARG A 84 7.87 10.49 -2.95
C ARG A 84 8.11 9.05 -2.45
N PRO A 85 8.26 8.06 -3.34
CA PRO A 85 8.73 6.73 -2.97
C PRO A 85 10.13 6.79 -2.35
N GLU A 86 10.42 5.89 -1.42
CA GLU A 86 11.74 5.80 -0.78
C GLU A 86 12.86 5.46 -1.77
N SER A 87 12.51 4.73 -2.83
CA SER A 87 13.45 4.28 -3.85
C SER A 87 13.15 4.94 -5.20
N ASP A 88 14.18 5.49 -5.84
CA ASP A 88 14.10 6.03 -7.21
C ASP A 88 13.86 4.95 -8.28
N LEU A 89 13.85 3.66 -7.89
CA LEU A 89 13.53 2.53 -8.77
C LEU A 89 12.03 2.19 -8.80
N VAL A 90 11.20 2.96 -8.08
CA VAL A 90 9.77 2.71 -7.90
C VAL A 90 8.98 3.91 -8.43
N TYR A 91 7.91 3.63 -9.18
CA TYR A 91 6.95 4.66 -9.58
C TYR A 91 6.19 5.19 -8.36
N GLY A 92 6.04 6.50 -8.28
CA GLY A 92 5.07 7.13 -7.39
C GLY A 92 3.83 7.63 -8.14
N TYR A 93 2.92 8.23 -7.38
CA TYR A 93 1.65 8.74 -7.89
C TYR A 93 1.59 10.25 -7.76
N TYR A 94 1.22 10.93 -8.85
CA TYR A 94 0.76 12.32 -8.84
C TYR A 94 -0.76 12.37 -8.82
N MET A 95 -1.29 13.30 -8.03
CA MET A 95 -2.73 13.52 -7.88
C MET A 95 -3.04 15.01 -7.94
N ASN A 96 -4.29 15.34 -8.25
CA ASN A 96 -4.75 16.72 -8.19
C ASN A 96 -4.86 17.17 -6.72
N GLU A 97 -3.96 18.06 -6.31
CA GLU A 97 -3.88 18.59 -4.93
C GLU A 97 -5.12 19.38 -4.50
N SER A 98 -5.91 19.87 -5.46
CA SER A 98 -7.18 20.56 -5.18
C SER A 98 -8.22 19.64 -4.53
N MET A 99 -8.08 18.32 -4.70
CA MET A 99 -8.97 17.32 -4.12
C MET A 99 -8.36 16.71 -2.86
N LYS A 100 -8.51 17.41 -1.72
CA LYS A 100 -7.94 16.99 -0.42
C LYS A 100 -8.24 15.53 -0.05
N ASN A 101 -9.44 15.03 -0.37
CA ASN A 101 -9.84 13.65 -0.09
C ASN A 101 -9.07 12.60 -0.90
N CYS A 102 -8.53 12.97 -2.06
CA CYS A 102 -7.75 12.08 -2.92
C CYS A 102 -6.33 11.83 -2.38
N MET A 103 -5.78 12.81 -1.65
CA MET A 103 -4.39 12.80 -1.21
C MET A 103 -4.02 11.55 -0.39
N HIS A 104 -4.97 11.02 0.39
CA HIS A 104 -4.72 9.82 1.21
C HIS A 104 -4.44 8.56 0.40
N TYR A 105 -4.94 8.47 -0.84
CA TYR A 105 -4.71 7.29 -1.69
C TYR A 105 -3.33 7.27 -2.34
N GLY A 106 -2.70 8.43 -2.51
CA GLY A 106 -1.41 8.57 -3.19
C GLY A 106 -0.21 8.61 -2.25
N ARG A 107 -0.43 8.93 -0.97
CA ARG A 107 0.63 9.02 0.03
C ARG A 107 1.43 7.73 0.11
N THR A 108 2.73 7.87 0.32
CA THR A 108 3.57 6.71 0.62
C THR A 108 3.26 6.15 1.99
N GLU A 109 3.51 4.86 2.20
CA GLU A 109 3.30 4.22 3.49
C GLU A 109 3.99 4.99 4.64
N PRO A 110 5.27 5.38 4.55
CA PRO A 110 5.91 6.13 5.63
C PRO A 110 5.23 7.47 5.93
N SER A 111 4.84 8.21 4.87
CA SER A 111 4.14 9.49 5.00
C SER A 111 2.75 9.31 5.65
N PHE A 112 2.02 8.29 5.21
CA PHE A 112 0.71 7.97 5.75
C PHE A 112 0.79 7.52 7.22
N VAL A 113 1.75 6.66 7.57
CA VAL A 113 1.98 6.21 8.94
C VAL A 113 2.32 7.39 9.85
N ARG A 114 3.18 8.33 9.41
CA ARG A 114 3.45 9.56 10.18
C ARG A 114 2.18 10.38 10.42
N LEU A 115 1.36 10.59 9.38
CA LEU A 115 0.09 11.31 9.50
C LEU A 115 -0.83 10.65 10.54
N ILE A 116 -0.99 9.33 10.49
CA ILE A 116 -1.84 8.60 11.43
C ILE A 116 -1.27 8.67 12.85
N ARG A 117 0.04 8.51 13.03
CA ARG A 117 0.70 8.66 14.34
C ARG A 117 0.49 10.06 14.93
N THR A 118 0.64 11.12 14.14
CA THR A 118 0.36 12.49 14.59
C THR A 118 -1.08 12.64 15.06
N LYS A 119 -2.05 12.09 14.31
CA LYS A 119 -3.47 12.12 14.71
C LYS A 119 -3.74 11.33 15.99
N GLN A 120 -3.10 10.16 16.16
CA GLN A 120 -3.21 9.35 17.37
C GLN A 120 -2.66 10.11 18.58
N LEU A 121 -1.46 10.69 18.47
CA LEU A 121 -0.85 11.47 19.55
C LEU A 121 -1.69 12.70 19.92
N ALA A 122 -2.21 13.43 18.93
CA ALA A 122 -3.08 14.58 19.18
C ALA A 122 -4.36 14.18 19.93
N LYS A 123 -4.97 13.04 19.58
CA LYS A 123 -6.16 12.52 20.27
C LYS A 123 -5.84 12.12 21.71
N THR A 124 -4.70 11.45 21.94
CA THR A 124 -4.26 11.07 23.29
C THR A 124 -3.97 12.30 24.15
N PHE A 125 -3.33 13.33 23.58
CA PHE A 125 -3.05 14.60 24.27
C PHE A 125 -4.33 15.36 24.63
N LEU A 126 -5.32 15.41 23.73
CA LEU A 126 -6.61 16.03 24.02
C LEU A 126 -7.38 15.26 25.10
N HIS A 127 -7.32 13.93 25.09
CA HIS A 127 -7.96 13.09 26.11
C HIS A 127 -7.30 13.25 27.48
N SER A 128 -5.98 13.37 27.56
CA SER A 128 -5.31 13.62 28.85
C SER A 128 -5.62 15.03 29.38
N TYR A 129 -5.75 16.01 28.50
CA TYR A 129 -6.11 17.38 28.88
C TYR A 129 -7.56 17.50 29.38
N SER A 130 -8.53 16.84 28.73
CA SER A 130 -9.93 16.84 29.19
C SER A 130 -10.11 16.10 30.52
N HIS A 131 -9.34 15.04 30.76
CA HIS A 131 -9.37 14.31 32.02
C HIS A 131 -8.78 15.12 33.20
N ASN A 132 -7.77 15.94 32.93
CA ASN A 132 -7.18 16.83 33.95
C ASN A 132 -8.08 18.03 34.29
N LEU A 133 -8.89 18.52 33.35
CA LEU A 133 -9.85 19.60 33.61
C LEU A 133 -11.06 19.12 34.43
N LEU A 134 -11.53 17.90 34.19
CA LEU A 134 -12.64 17.30 34.96
C LEU A 134 -12.25 16.88 36.38
N ASN A 135 -10.97 16.59 36.63
CA ASN A 135 -10.47 16.18 37.95
C ASN A 135 -9.98 17.35 38.84
N ASN A 136 -9.91 18.56 38.29
CA ASN A 136 -9.51 19.79 39.01
C ASN A 136 -10.67 20.80 39.18
N SER A 137 -11.93 20.35 38.99
CA SER A 137 -13.14 21.14 39.21
C SER A 137 -13.90 20.63 40.43
#